data_AF-A0A2N1IK70-F1
#
_entry.id   AF-A0A2N1IK70-F1
#
_cell.length_a   1.000
_cell.length_b   1.000
_cell.length_c   1.000
_cell.angle_alpha   90.00
_cell.angle_beta   90.00
_cell.angle_gamma   90.00
#
_symmetry.space_group_name_H-M   'P 1'
#
loop_
_entity.id
_entity.type
_entity.pdbx_description
1 polymer ?
#
loop_
_entity_poly.entity_id
_entity_poly.type
_entity_poly.pdbx_seq_one_letter_code
_entity_poly.pdbx_strand_id
1 'polypeptide(L)'
;MEAEAFKAFVEEQINRAAQKIIDHGHRYDEHSHGKLNYLLSLRRVINCEATAEDMGRHDAINDVLQALGIIPEDRTGFSFIN
;
A
#
# COMPACT_ATOMS: atom_id res chain seq x y z
N MET A 1 14.45 -1.81 -5.80
CA MET A 1 13.70 -2.98 -6.31
C MET A 1 13.15 -2.57 -7.66
N GLU A 2 13.28 -3.42 -8.68
CA GLU A 2 12.72 -3.16 -10.00
C GLU A 2 11.19 -3.01 -9.94
N ALA A 3 10.61 -2.11 -10.73
CA ALA A 3 9.17 -1.84 -10.76
C ALA A 3 8.30 -3.09 -10.86
N GLU A 4 8.67 -4.06 -11.72
CA GLU A 4 7.88 -5.28 -11.90
C GLU A 4 7.96 -6.22 -10.67
N ALA A 5 9.15 -6.31 -10.05
CA ALA A 5 9.30 -7.05 -8.80
C ALA A 5 8.48 -6.41 -7.67
N PHE A 6 8.34 -5.07 -7.67
CA PHE A 6 7.49 -4.39 -6.71
C PHE A 6 6.01 -4.68 -6.95
N LYS A 7 5.54 -4.65 -8.20
CA LYS A 7 4.16 -5.03 -8.54
C LYS A 7 3.84 -6.45 -8.09
N ALA A 8 4.73 -7.41 -8.37
CA ALA A 8 4.58 -8.80 -7.93
C ALA A 8 4.54 -8.91 -6.39
N PHE A 9 5.38 -8.16 -5.68
CA PHE A 9 5.35 -8.10 -4.22
C PHE A 9 3.99 -7.58 -3.70
N VAL A 10 3.44 -6.52 -4.30
CA VAL A 10 2.13 -5.97 -3.90
C VAL A 10 1.02 -7.01 -4.09
N GLU A 11 0.99 -7.70 -5.23
CA GLU A 11 0.01 -8.79 -5.47
C GLU A 11 0.15 -9.93 -4.46
N GLU A 12 1.38 -10.32 -4.14
CA GLU A 12 1.62 -11.34 -3.12
C GLU A 12 1.08 -10.90 -1.74
N GLN A 13 1.30 -9.64 -1.35
CA GLN A 13 0.78 -9.13 -0.09
C GLN A 13 -0.75 -9.06 -0.06
N ILE A 14 -1.40 -8.71 -1.19
CA ILE A 14 -2.86 -8.74 -1.33
C ILE A 14 -3.37 -10.16 -1.10
N ASN A 15 -2.82 -11.14 -1.80
CA ASN A 15 -3.23 -12.53 -1.69
C ASN A 15 -3.01 -13.09 -0.28
N ARG A 16 -1.87 -12.77 0.36
CA ARG A 16 -1.61 -13.16 1.75
C ARG A 16 -2.62 -12.55 2.73
N ALA A 17 -3.03 -11.30 2.54
CA ALA A 17 -4.03 -10.66 3.40
C ALA A 17 -5.42 -11.29 3.21
N ALA A 18 -5.82 -11.57 1.97
CA ALA A 18 -7.06 -12.29 1.68
C ALA A 18 -7.06 -13.71 2.26
N GLN A 19 -5.95 -14.45 2.12
CA GLN A 19 -5.84 -15.80 2.66
C GLN A 19 -5.94 -15.82 4.20
N LYS A 20 -5.39 -14.82 4.89
CA LYS A 20 -5.52 -14.73 6.36
C LYS A 20 -6.97 -14.57 6.84
N ILE A 21 -7.81 -13.88 6.06
CA ILE A 21 -9.25 -13.78 6.36
C ILE A 21 -9.89 -15.17 6.24
N ILE A 22 -9.55 -15.93 5.20
CA ILE A 22 -10.06 -17.28 4.99
C ILE A 22 -9.59 -18.22 6.12
N ASP A 23 -8.30 -18.19 6.46
CA ASP A 23 -7.69 -19.16 7.37
C ASP A 23 -8.01 -18.91 8.84
N HIS A 24 -8.24 -17.64 9.22
CA HIS A 24 -8.32 -17.25 10.63
C HIS A 24 -9.59 -16.46 11.00
N GLY A 25 -10.41 -16.09 10.01
CA GLY A 25 -11.69 -15.40 10.20
C GLY A 25 -11.60 -14.17 11.10
N HIS A 26 -12.59 -14.03 11.97
CA HIS A 26 -12.86 -12.84 12.80
C HIS A 26 -11.65 -12.29 13.56
N ARG A 27 -10.70 -13.14 13.95
CA ARG A 27 -9.49 -12.70 14.67
C ARG A 27 -8.59 -11.80 13.81
N TYR A 28 -8.62 -11.97 12.49
CA TYR A 28 -7.77 -11.26 11.55
C TYR A 28 -8.53 -10.41 10.54
N ASP A 29 -9.86 -10.42 10.57
CA ASP A 29 -10.70 -9.67 9.63
C ASP A 29 -10.33 -8.19 9.60
N GLU A 30 -10.35 -7.50 10.74
CA GLU A 30 -10.09 -6.06 10.80
C GLU A 30 -8.67 -5.70 10.32
N HIS A 31 -7.67 -6.42 10.81
CA HIS A 31 -6.27 -6.18 10.44
C HIS A 31 -6.01 -6.48 8.96
N SER A 32 -6.51 -7.62 8.45
CA SER A 32 -6.31 -8.01 7.06
C SER A 32 -7.12 -7.15 6.10
N HIS A 33 -8.31 -6.70 6.51
CA HIS A 33 -9.12 -5.73 5.78
C HIS A 33 -8.39 -4.38 5.69
N GLY A 34 -7.78 -3.90 6.77
CA GLY A 34 -6.93 -2.70 6.74
C GLY A 34 -5.78 -2.82 5.73
N LYS A 35 -5.07 -3.96 5.73
CA LYS A 35 -4.03 -4.24 4.74
C LYS A 35 -4.57 -4.27 3.31
N LEU A 36 -5.69 -4.96 3.07
CA LEU A 36 -6.31 -5.05 1.75
C LEU A 36 -6.69 -3.68 1.22
N ASN A 37 -7.31 -2.83 2.03
CA ASN A 37 -7.69 -1.48 1.64
C ASN A 37 -6.49 -0.66 1.16
N TYR A 38 -5.39 -0.68 1.92
CA TYR A 38 -4.17 0.02 1.52
C TYR A 38 -3.53 -0.59 0.27
N LEU A 39 -3.38 -1.92 0.22
CA LEU A 39 -2.65 -2.59 -0.87
C LEU A 39 -3.41 -2.54 -2.20
N LEU A 40 -4.74 -2.63 -2.18
CA LEU A 40 -5.56 -2.47 -3.39
C LEU A 40 -5.49 -1.04 -3.93
N SER A 41 -5.40 -0.05 -3.03
CA SER A 41 -5.16 1.35 -3.38
C SER A 41 -3.77 1.54 -4.00
N LEU A 42 -2.75 0.97 -3.38
CA LEU A 42 -1.37 0.96 -3.90
C LEU A 42 -1.28 0.35 -5.30
N ARG A 43 -1.95 -0.77 -5.53
CA ARG A 43 -2.02 -1.41 -6.84
C ARG A 43 -2.55 -0.47 -7.92
N ARG A 44 -3.62 0.28 -7.63
CA ARG A 44 -4.17 1.26 -8.58
C ARG A 44 -3.18 2.38 -8.86
N VAL A 45 -2.48 2.88 -7.84
CA VAL A 45 -1.45 3.92 -8.00
C VAL A 45 -0.32 3.45 -8.93
N ILE A 46 0.27 2.28 -8.68
CA ILE A 46 1.41 1.78 -9.46
C ILE A 46 1.03 1.32 -10.89
N ASN A 47 -0.26 1.21 -11.18
CA ASN A 47 -0.78 0.93 -12.52
C ASN A 47 -1.36 2.18 -13.21
N CYS A 48 -1.21 3.37 -12.62
CA CYS A 48 -1.75 4.62 -13.16
C CYS A 48 -3.29 4.65 -13.28
N GLU A 49 -3.99 3.96 -12.37
CA GLU A 49 -5.45 3.81 -12.31
C GLU A 49 -6.03 4.41 -11.01
N ALA A 50 -5.28 5.27 -10.32
CA ALA A 50 -5.66 5.82 -9.03
C ALA A 50 -6.86 6.77 -9.10
N THR A 51 -7.74 6.64 -8.10
CA THR A 51 -8.77 7.65 -7.81
C THR A 51 -8.22 8.77 -6.92
N ALA A 52 -8.97 9.86 -6.77
CA ALA A 52 -8.61 10.92 -5.81
C ALA A 52 -8.54 10.40 -4.36
N GLU A 53 -9.39 9.43 -3.99
CA GLU A 53 -9.33 8.79 -2.67
C GLU A 53 -8.04 7.98 -2.49
N ASP A 54 -7.60 7.27 -3.54
CA ASP A 54 -6.34 6.55 -3.51
C ASP A 54 -5.16 7.51 -3.29
N MET A 55 -5.11 8.61 -4.05
CA MET A 55 -4.07 9.63 -3.89
C MET A 55 -4.07 10.20 -2.47
N GLY A 56 -5.22 10.63 -1.95
CA GLY A 56 -5.33 11.18 -0.60
C GLY A 56 -4.91 10.19 0.50
N ARG A 57 -5.16 8.88 0.31
CA ARG A 57 -4.69 7.84 1.24
C ARG A 57 -3.17 7.75 1.28
N HIS A 58 -2.51 7.79 0.12
CA HIS A 58 -1.05 7.73 0.05
C HIS A 58 -0.39 9.03 0.49
N ASP A 59 -0.97 10.18 0.15
CA ASP A 59 -0.52 11.49 0.60
C ASP A 59 -0.54 11.57 2.13
N ALA A 60 -1.65 11.20 2.78
CA ALA A 60 -1.75 11.22 4.25
C ALA A 60 -0.67 10.33 4.92
N ILE A 61 -0.35 9.17 4.34
CA ILE A 61 0.73 8.32 4.84
C ILE A 61 2.08 9.01 4.63
N ASN A 62 2.30 9.60 3.45
CA ASN A 62 3.54 10.30 3.13
C ASN A 62 3.76 11.51 4.05
N ASP A 63 2.73 12.32 4.29
CA ASP A 63 2.75 13.48 5.17
C ASP A 63 3.19 13.10 6.59
N VAL A 64 2.66 12.00 7.13
CA VAL A 64 3.05 11.50 8.46
C VAL A 64 4.50 11.04 8.46
N LEU A 65 4.95 10.32 7.42
CA LEU A 65 6.34 9.85 7.33
C LEU A 65 7.33 11.01 7.15
N GLN A 66 6.94 12.05 6.42
CA GLN A 66 7.72 13.28 6.26
C GLN A 66 7.77 14.09 7.54
N ALA A 67 6.64 14.24 8.24
CA ALA A 67 6.58 14.91 9.54
C ALA A 67 7.45 14.21 10.61
N LEU A 68 7.61 12.89 10.51
CA LEU A 68 8.51 12.10 11.35
C LEU A 68 9.99 12.14 10.87
N GLY A 69 10.28 12.77 9.74
CA GLY A 69 11.62 12.85 9.15
C GLY A 69 12.13 11.53 8.55
N ILE A 70 11.24 10.56 8.31
CA ILE A 70 11.58 9.26 7.70
C ILE A 70 11.76 9.41 6.19
N ILE A 71 10.90 10.22 5.56
CA ILE A 71 10.99 10.58 4.14
C ILE A 71 11.29 12.08 4.05
N PRO A 72 12.20 12.52 3.16
CA PRO A 72 12.42 13.95 2.90
C PRO A 72 11.17 14.65 2.37
N GLU A 73 10.98 15.94 2.70
CA GLU A 73 9.82 16.74 2.28
C GLU A 73 9.65 16.83 0.75
N ASP A 74 10.74 16.72 -0.01
CA ASP A 74 10.76 16.79 -1.47
C ASP A 74 10.54 15.43 -2.16
N ARG A 75 10.25 14.37 -1.40
CA ARG A 75 10.11 12.99 -1.91
C ARG A 75 8.86 12.31 -1.40
N THR A 76 8.43 11.29 -2.13
CA THR A 76 7.40 10.37 -1.66
C THR A 76 7.95 8.97 -1.48
N GLY A 77 7.22 8.10 -0.79
CA GLY A 77 7.52 6.67 -0.73
C GLY A 77 7.69 6.03 -2.12
N PHE A 78 7.02 6.58 -3.15
CA PHE A 78 7.14 6.12 -4.53
C PHE A 78 8.46 6.47 -5.19
N SER A 79 9.16 7.52 -4.72
CA SER A 79 10.45 7.94 -5.26
C SER A 79 11.57 6.91 -5.07
N PHE A 80 11.32 5.83 -4.33
CA PHE A 80 12.27 4.74 -4.09
C PHE A 80 12.03 3.50 -4.97
N ILE A 81 11.03 3.55 -5.85
CA ILE A 81 10.74 2.50 -6.84
C ILE A 81 11.39 2.93 -8.15
N ASN A 82 12.34 2.13 -8.63
CA ASN A 82 13.03 2.36 -9.92
C ASN A 82 12.37 1.55 -11.04
#